data_AF-A0A7S3B847-F1
#
_entry.id   AF-A0A7S3B847-F1
#
_cell.length_a   1.000
_cell.length_b   1.000
_cell.length_c   1.000
_cell.angle_alpha   90.00
_cell.angle_beta   90.00
_cell.angle_gamma   90.00
#
_symmetry.space_group_name_H-M   'P 1'
#
loop_
_entity.id
_entity.type
_entity.pdbx_description
1 polymer ?
#
loop_
_entity_poly.entity_id
_entity_poly.type
_entity_poly.pdbx_seq_one_letter_code
_entity_poly.pdbx_strand_id
1 'polypeptide(L)'
;LKTERVKFTTDMFVKFDANDDGVLSFEEFKGLYNAAVDDAAGNRRSTKANGAATRTKHGLDEATLAAREKMKEEKARKKAEEAEKIRKQNAEMKERLRAQHKGKDPKALEAEVERARREGAEKRAEAKKQERERIQAEAAELESRKAGYAS
;
A
#
# COMPACT_ATOMS: atom_id res chain seq x y z
N LEU A 1 -11.56 -17.56 15.01
CA LEU A 1 -12.83 -17.42 15.73
C LEU A 1 -12.71 -18.20 17.02
N LYS A 2 -13.15 -17.61 18.13
CA LYS A 2 -13.21 -18.31 19.42
C LYS A 2 -14.47 -19.17 19.52
N THR A 3 -15.50 -18.82 18.77
CA THR A 3 -16.67 -19.67 18.52
C THR A 3 -16.38 -20.66 17.39
N GLU A 4 -16.99 -21.84 17.45
CA GLU A 4 -16.98 -22.82 16.37
C GLU A 4 -17.40 -22.20 15.04
N ARG A 5 -16.62 -22.44 13.98
CA ARG A 5 -16.74 -21.70 12.71
C ARG A 5 -18.13 -21.83 12.09
N VAL A 6 -18.63 -23.07 12.00
CA VAL A 6 -19.94 -23.38 11.40
C VAL A 6 -21.06 -22.73 12.20
N LYS A 7 -21.02 -22.86 13.54
CA LYS A 7 -22.01 -22.25 14.44
C LYS A 7 -22.01 -20.73 14.34
N PHE A 8 -20.82 -20.12 14.33
CA PHE A 8 -20.66 -18.68 14.17
C PHE A 8 -21.24 -18.20 12.82
N THR A 9 -20.90 -18.87 11.73
CA THR A 9 -21.39 -18.49 10.40
C THR A 9 -22.90 -18.63 10.31
N THR A 10 -23.49 -19.73 10.80
CA THR A 10 -24.95 -19.93 10.77
C THR A 10 -25.68 -18.90 11.62
N ASP A 11 -25.26 -18.68 12.87
CA ASP A 11 -25.89 -17.72 13.78
C ASP A 11 -25.81 -16.28 13.25
N MET A 12 -24.69 -15.92 12.61
CA MET A 12 -24.50 -14.58 12.08
C MET A 12 -25.14 -14.39 10.70
N PHE A 13 -25.22 -15.43 9.87
CA PHE A 13 -25.91 -15.37 8.60
C PHE A 13 -27.40 -15.05 8.80
N VAL A 14 -28.09 -15.82 9.65
CA VAL A 14 -29.50 -15.59 10.01
C VAL A 14 -29.73 -14.21 10.65
N LYS A 15 -28.72 -13.68 11.34
CA LYS A 15 -28.83 -12.38 12.02
C LYS A 15 -28.64 -11.18 11.11
N PHE A 16 -27.80 -11.31 10.07
CA PHE A 16 -27.42 -10.21 9.20
C PHE A 16 -28.10 -10.25 7.83
N ASP A 17 -28.66 -11.39 7.41
CA ASP A 17 -29.58 -11.50 6.28
C ASP A 17 -30.93 -10.86 6.67
N ALA A 18 -31.03 -9.54 6.51
CA ALA A 18 -32.17 -8.78 7.02
C ALA A 18 -33.38 -8.87 6.07
N ASN A 19 -33.14 -9.14 4.79
CA ASN A 19 -34.15 -9.33 3.78
C ASN A 19 -34.51 -10.81 3.53
N ASP A 20 -33.85 -11.74 4.22
CA ASP A 20 -34.08 -13.19 4.17
C ASP A 20 -34.03 -13.72 2.73
N ASP A 21 -33.10 -13.17 1.94
CA ASP A 21 -32.92 -13.52 0.53
C ASP A 21 -31.93 -14.68 0.35
N GLY A 22 -31.37 -15.19 1.44
CA GLY A 22 -30.43 -16.31 1.45
C GLY A 22 -29.05 -15.93 0.94
N VAL A 23 -28.75 -14.65 0.77
CA VAL A 23 -27.42 -14.10 0.49
C VAL A 23 -27.14 -12.90 1.40
N LEU A 24 -25.88 -12.46 1.48
CA LEU A 24 -25.54 -11.24 2.21
C LEU A 24 -25.12 -10.17 1.21
N SER A 25 -25.85 -9.06 1.21
CA SER A 25 -25.41 -7.85 0.51
C SER A 25 -24.11 -7.31 1.12
N PHE A 26 -23.44 -6.39 0.42
CA PHE A 26 -22.19 -5.80 0.90
C PHE A 26 -22.32 -5.13 2.27
N GLU A 27 -23.45 -4.46 2.54
CA GLU A 27 -23.68 -3.79 3.82
C GLU A 27 -23.95 -4.80 4.95
N GLU A 28 -24.63 -5.90 4.67
CA GLU A 28 -24.87 -6.98 5.64
C GLU A 28 -23.60 -7.79 5.92
N PHE A 29 -22.80 -8.04 4.89
CA PHE A 29 -21.49 -8.69 5.00
C PHE A 29 -20.53 -7.88 5.88
N LYS A 30 -20.55 -6.55 5.83
CA LYS A 30 -19.76 -5.72 6.77
C LYS A 30 -20.12 -6.01 8.22
N GLY A 31 -21.41 -6.20 8.51
CA GLY A 31 -21.90 -6.58 9.84
C GLY A 31 -21.34 -7.93 10.28
N LEU A 32 -21.44 -8.94 9.42
CA LEU A 32 -20.87 -10.28 9.62
C LEU A 32 -19.34 -10.23 9.84
N TYR A 33 -18.62 -9.51 9.00
CA TYR A 33 -17.16 -9.40 9.04
C TYR A 33 -16.67 -8.74 10.33
N ASN A 34 -17.28 -7.61 10.73
CA ASN A 34 -16.91 -6.94 11.97
C ASN A 34 -17.20 -7.82 13.19
N ALA A 35 -18.33 -8.55 13.19
CA ALA A 35 -18.63 -9.53 14.23
C ALA A 35 -17.59 -10.67 14.29
N ALA A 36 -17.03 -11.08 13.15
CA ALA A 36 -16.00 -12.11 13.07
C ALA A 36 -14.65 -11.62 13.63
N VAL A 37 -14.30 -10.36 13.37
CA VAL A 37 -13.12 -9.69 13.93
C VAL A 37 -13.23 -9.59 15.45
N ASP A 38 -14.39 -9.19 15.97
CA ASP A 38 -14.64 -9.09 17.41
C ASP A 38 -14.60 -10.47 18.11
N ASP A 39 -15.18 -11.50 17.50
CA ASP A 39 -15.14 -12.87 18.01
C ASP A 39 -13.71 -13.44 18.02
N ALA A 40 -12.91 -13.12 17.00
CA ALA A 40 -11.49 -13.46 16.96
C ALA A 40 -10.68 -12.76 18.06
N ALA A 41 -10.97 -11.47 18.33
CA ALA A 41 -10.37 -10.73 19.43
C ALA A 41 -10.84 -11.21 20.82
N GLY A 42 -12.00 -11.89 20.88
CA GLY A 42 -12.63 -12.36 22.12
C GLY A 42 -13.29 -11.28 22.94
N ASN A 43 -13.64 -10.16 22.31
CA ASN A 43 -14.55 -9.20 22.91
C ASN A 43 -15.92 -9.88 23.03
N ARG A 44 -16.50 -9.91 24.23
CA ARG A 44 -17.87 -10.43 24.39
C ARG A 44 -18.79 -9.57 23.53
N ARG A 45 -19.43 -10.21 22.55
CA ARG A 45 -20.43 -9.58 21.67
C ARG A 45 -21.51 -8.95 22.54
N SER A 46 -21.50 -7.62 22.69
CA SER A 46 -22.60 -6.93 23.36
C SER A 46 -23.85 -7.18 22.54
N THR A 47 -24.89 -7.73 23.16
CA THR A 47 -26.21 -7.92 22.57
C THR A 47 -26.90 -6.56 22.39
N LYS A 48 -26.33 -5.69 21.55
CA LYS A 48 -27.03 -4.52 21.07
C LYS A 48 -27.74 -4.90 19.78
N ALA A 49 -29.05 -5.05 19.90
CA ALA A 49 -29.98 -5.10 18.79
C ALA A 49 -29.72 -3.93 17.84
N ASN A 50 -30.04 -4.16 16.56
CA ASN A 50 -30.06 -3.17 15.49
C ASN A 50 -31.01 -2.01 15.84
N GLY A 51 -30.56 -1.12 16.71
CA GLY A 51 -30.94 0.27 16.67
C GLY A 51 -29.74 0.98 16.07
N ALA A 52 -29.90 1.52 14.87
CA ALA A 52 -29.06 2.62 14.42
C ALA A 52 -29.17 3.72 15.48
N ALA A 53 -28.34 3.65 16.52
CA ALA A 53 -28.23 4.66 17.53
C ALA A 53 -27.66 5.87 16.80
N THR A 54 -28.56 6.71 16.31
CA THR A 54 -28.27 8.07 15.88
C THR A 54 -27.35 8.64 16.93
N ARG A 55 -26.06 8.78 16.57
CA ARG A 55 -24.99 9.37 17.40
C ARG A 55 -25.22 10.88 17.55
N THR A 56 -26.46 11.27 17.80
CA THR A 56 -26.87 12.65 18.03
C THR A 56 -26.47 13.04 19.45
N LYS A 57 -26.04 14.29 19.61
CA LYS A 57 -25.50 14.89 20.84
C LYS A 57 -26.38 14.67 22.08
N HIS A 58 -27.68 14.44 21.88
CA HIS A 58 -28.70 14.25 22.92
C HIS A 58 -28.77 12.83 23.52
N GLY A 59 -28.06 11.86 22.95
CA GLY A 59 -28.07 10.47 23.43
C GLY A 59 -26.82 10.04 24.21
N LEU A 60 -25.89 10.97 24.49
CA LEU A 60 -24.65 10.68 25.20
C LEU A 60 -24.59 11.44 26.52
N ASP A 61 -24.24 10.71 27.57
CA ASP A 61 -23.99 11.23 28.90
C ASP A 61 -22.88 12.30 28.90
N GLU A 62 -22.99 13.27 29.80
CA GLU A 62 -22.14 14.46 29.87
C GLU A 62 -20.66 14.09 30.04
N ALA A 63 -20.38 13.04 30.83
CA ALA A 63 -19.04 12.50 31.01
C ALA A 63 -18.41 12.03 29.68
N THR A 64 -19.22 11.49 28.76
CA THR A 64 -18.74 11.03 27.46
C THR A 64 -18.49 12.18 26.50
N LEU A 65 -19.29 13.25 26.55
CA LEU A 65 -19.05 14.47 25.78
C LEU A 65 -17.75 15.14 26.22
N ALA A 66 -17.53 15.26 27.54
CA ALA A 66 -16.30 15.82 28.10
C ALA A 66 -15.07 14.98 27.72
N ALA A 67 -15.15 13.65 27.76
CA ALA A 67 -14.06 12.77 27.35
C ALA A 67 -13.70 12.92 25.85
N ARG A 68 -14.71 13.13 25.00
CA ARG A 68 -14.50 13.34 23.55
C ARG A 68 -13.83 14.68 23.26
N GLU A 69 -14.24 15.75 23.93
CA GLU A 69 -13.61 17.06 23.78
C GLU A 69 -12.15 17.02 24.25
N LYS A 70 -11.87 16.42 25.41
CA LYS A 70 -10.48 16.21 25.89
C LYS A 70 -9.63 15.43 24.88
N MET A 71 -10.17 14.37 24.28
CA MET A 71 -9.44 13.60 23.26
C MET A 71 -9.19 14.41 21.99
N LYS A 72 -10.14 15.26 21.57
CA LYS A 72 -9.96 16.15 20.41
C LYS A 72 -8.84 17.16 20.68
N GLU A 73 -8.85 17.79 21.85
CA GLU A 73 -7.83 18.74 22.27
C GLU A 73 -6.44 18.09 22.35
N GLU A 74 -6.34 16.91 22.96
CA GLU A 74 -5.08 16.16 23.05
C GLU A 74 -4.56 15.75 21.67
N LYS A 75 -5.44 15.27 20.78
CA LYS A 75 -5.07 14.93 19.40
C LYS A 75 -4.63 16.15 18.61
N ALA A 76 -5.30 17.29 18.79
CA ALA A 76 -4.90 18.54 18.14
C ALA A 76 -3.53 19.00 18.61
N ARG A 77 -3.26 18.94 19.93
CA ARG A 77 -1.96 19.25 20.52
C ARG A 77 -0.87 18.32 19.99
N LYS A 78 -1.09 17.00 20.05
CA LYS A 78 -0.12 16.01 19.58
C LYS A 78 0.19 16.16 18.08
N LYS A 79 -0.82 16.46 17.26
CA LYS A 79 -0.63 16.73 15.82
C LYS A 79 0.19 17.99 15.58
N ALA A 80 0.00 19.05 16.39
CA ALA A 80 0.78 20.27 16.28
C ALA A 80 2.25 20.04 16.68
N GLU A 81 2.50 19.36 17.79
CA GLU A 81 3.85 18.98 18.24
C GLU A 81 4.59 18.10 17.22
N GLU A 82 3.90 17.11 16.65
CA GLU A 82 4.47 16.23 15.62
C GLU A 82 4.76 16.98 14.33
N ALA A 83 3.88 17.88 13.90
CA ALA A 83 4.11 18.73 12.74
C ALA A 83 5.32 19.66 12.93
N GLU A 84 5.54 20.19 14.14
CA GLU A 84 6.72 21.00 14.46
C GLU A 84 8.00 20.16 14.42
N LYS A 85 7.98 18.94 14.97
CA LYS A 85 9.10 18.00 14.91
C LYS A 85 9.47 17.66 13.46
N ILE A 86 8.48 17.37 12.62
CA ILE A 86 8.69 17.11 11.19
C ILE A 86 9.28 18.33 10.48
N ARG A 87 8.78 19.55 10.78
CA ARG A 87 9.34 20.78 10.20
C ARG A 87 10.81 20.95 10.56
N LYS A 88 11.19 20.69 11.83
CA LYS A 88 12.57 20.78 12.28
C LYS A 88 13.47 19.74 11.58
N GLN A 89 13.01 18.50 11.49
CA GLN A 89 13.75 17.43 10.79
C GLN A 89 13.92 17.73 9.30
N ASN A 90 12.88 18.25 8.64
CA ASN A 90 12.96 18.65 7.23
C ASN A 90 13.92 19.83 7.02
N ALA A 91 13.94 20.79 7.94
CA ALA A 91 14.88 21.91 7.90
C ALA A 91 16.33 21.41 8.04
N GLU A 92 16.59 20.54 9.03
CA GLU A 92 17.90 19.93 9.27
C GLU A 92 18.36 19.08 8.06
N MET A 93 17.48 18.25 7.51
CA MET A 93 17.79 17.45 6.32
C MET A 93 18.11 18.33 5.11
N LYS A 94 17.37 19.43 4.92
CA LYS A 94 17.61 20.38 3.84
C LYS A 94 18.96 21.10 4.01
N GLU A 95 19.34 21.46 5.23
CA GLU A 95 20.66 22.02 5.52
C GLU A 95 21.78 21.01 5.26
N ARG A 96 21.60 19.75 5.68
CA ARG A 96 22.53 18.66 5.39
C ARG A 96 22.74 18.45 3.89
N LEU A 97 21.66 18.44 3.10
CA LEU A 97 21.73 18.32 1.65
C LEU A 97 22.43 19.53 1.02
N ARG A 98 22.11 20.75 1.48
CA ARG A 98 22.80 21.96 1.02
C ARG A 98 24.29 21.93 1.34
N ALA A 99 24.69 21.43 2.52
CA ALA A 99 26.09 21.30 2.90
C ALA A 99 26.82 20.23 2.08
N GLN A 100 26.21 19.06 1.83
CA GLN A 100 26.81 18.01 0.99
C GLN A 100 27.01 18.42 -0.47
N HIS A 101 26.14 19.28 -0.98
CA HIS A 101 26.17 19.71 -2.38
C HIS A 101 26.71 21.14 -2.57
N LYS A 102 27.27 21.77 -1.53
CA LYS A 102 27.84 23.11 -1.61
C LYS A 102 29.10 23.07 -2.48
N GLY A 103 28.98 23.50 -3.73
CA GLY A 103 30.08 23.58 -4.69
C GLY A 103 30.04 22.59 -5.85
N LYS A 104 29.01 21.74 -5.96
CA LYS A 104 28.80 20.98 -7.21
C LYS A 104 28.23 21.92 -8.27
N ASP A 105 28.99 22.14 -9.35
CA ASP A 105 28.54 22.92 -10.49
C ASP A 105 27.33 22.21 -11.13
N PRO A 106 26.15 22.86 -11.21
CA PRO A 106 24.97 22.26 -11.82
C PRO A 106 25.21 21.81 -13.28
N LYS A 107 26.11 22.46 -14.02
CA LYS A 107 26.45 22.06 -15.41
C LYS A 107 27.35 20.82 -15.46
N ALA A 108 28.16 20.58 -14.42
CA ALA A 108 29.02 19.40 -14.36
C ALA A 108 28.19 18.11 -14.17
N LEU A 109 27.12 18.17 -13.38
CA LEU A 109 26.16 17.07 -13.23
C LEU A 109 25.44 16.76 -14.55
N GLU A 110 25.09 17.78 -15.32
CA GLU A 110 24.45 17.61 -16.63
C GLU A 110 25.40 16.92 -17.62
N ALA A 111 26.68 17.31 -17.65
CA ALA A 111 27.71 16.68 -18.49
C ALA A 111 28.05 15.24 -18.08
N GLU A 112 28.01 14.92 -16.78
CA GLU A 112 28.16 13.55 -16.29
C GLU A 112 26.95 12.67 -16.66
N VAL A 113 25.73 13.20 -16.55
CA VAL A 113 24.50 12.51 -16.97
C VAL A 113 24.47 12.28 -18.49
N GLU A 114 24.90 13.27 -19.28
CA GLU A 114 25.01 13.15 -20.75
C GLU A 114 26.00 12.03 -21.13
N ARG A 115 27.17 11.98 -20.48
CA ARG A 115 28.16 10.90 -20.67
C ARG A 115 27.61 9.54 -20.30
N ALA A 116 26.94 9.41 -19.15
CA ALA A 116 26.33 8.16 -18.73
C ALA A 116 25.25 7.68 -19.71
N ARG A 117 24.45 8.59 -20.28
CA ARG A 117 23.47 8.26 -21.33
C ARG A 117 24.15 7.77 -22.60
N ARG A 118 25.22 8.44 -23.03
CA ARG A 118 25.99 8.07 -24.22
C ARG A 118 26.66 6.71 -24.07
N GLU A 119 27.37 6.47 -22.96
CA GLU A 119 27.98 5.16 -22.68
C GLU A 119 26.94 4.04 -22.61
N GLY A 120 25.77 4.30 -22.00
CA GLY A 120 24.67 3.34 -21.97
C GLY A 120 24.09 3.06 -23.35
N ALA A 121 24.02 4.05 -24.23
CA ALA A 121 23.58 3.88 -25.62
C ALA A 121 24.63 3.09 -26.44
N GLU A 122 25.91 3.40 -26.28
CA GLU A 122 27.02 2.70 -26.94
C GLU A 122 27.07 1.23 -26.51
N LYS A 123 26.99 0.93 -25.20
CA LYS A 123 26.94 -0.46 -24.70
C LYS A 123 25.76 -1.25 -25.26
N ARG A 124 24.58 -0.63 -25.37
CA ARG A 124 23.40 -1.28 -25.98
C ARG A 124 23.57 -1.51 -27.48
N ALA A 125 24.16 -0.55 -28.19
CA ALA A 125 24.43 -0.68 -29.62
C ALA A 125 25.44 -1.80 -29.89
N GLU A 126 26.50 -1.87 -29.07
CA GLU A 126 27.52 -2.89 -29.16
C GLU A 126 26.99 -4.28 -28.82
N ALA A 127 26.22 -4.42 -27.74
CA ALA A 127 25.54 -5.68 -27.41
C ALA A 127 24.61 -6.14 -28.54
N LYS A 128 23.86 -5.22 -29.16
CA LYS A 128 22.99 -5.54 -30.31
C LYS A 128 23.79 -5.96 -31.54
N LYS A 129 24.96 -5.37 -31.78
CA LYS A 129 25.86 -5.73 -32.88
C LYS A 129 26.44 -7.13 -32.67
N GLN A 130 26.95 -7.42 -31.48
CA GLN A 130 27.50 -8.72 -31.11
C GLN A 130 26.44 -9.82 -31.23
N GLU A 131 25.21 -9.57 -30.76
CA GLU A 131 24.12 -10.53 -30.88
C GLU A 131 23.74 -10.80 -32.34
N ARG A 132 23.69 -9.75 -33.17
CA ARG A 132 23.40 -9.90 -34.60
C ARG A 132 24.49 -10.70 -35.32
N GLU A 133 25.75 -10.48 -34.99
CA GLU A 133 26.88 -11.23 -35.53
C GLU A 133 26.82 -12.70 -35.11
N ARG A 134 26.48 -12.98 -33.85
CA ARG A 134 26.29 -14.35 -33.36
C ARG A 134 25.18 -15.08 -34.11
N ILE A 135 24.03 -14.44 -34.28
CA ILE A 135 22.89 -15.01 -35.03
C ILE A 135 23.26 -15.25 -36.49
N GLN A 136 24.01 -14.35 -37.12
CA GLN A 136 24.45 -14.52 -38.51
C GLN A 136 25.46 -15.66 -38.67
N ALA A 137 26.40 -15.79 -37.73
CA ALA A 137 27.36 -16.89 -37.72
C ALA A 137 26.66 -18.25 -37.54
N GLU A 138 25.73 -18.33 -36.59
CA GLU A 138 24.93 -19.55 -36.34
C GLU A 138 24.05 -19.89 -37.55
N ALA A 139 23.44 -18.89 -38.20
CA ALA A 139 22.66 -19.10 -39.43
C ALA A 139 23.53 -19.62 -40.59
N ALA A 140 24.75 -19.10 -40.76
CA ALA A 140 25.68 -19.55 -41.80
C ALA A 140 26.18 -20.98 -41.53
N GLU A 141 26.43 -21.34 -40.27
CA GLU A 141 26.81 -22.70 -39.86
C GLU A 141 25.67 -23.69 -40.08
N LEU A 142 24.44 -23.30 -39.77
CA LEU A 142 23.27 -24.15 -39.97
C LEU A 142 23.00 -24.40 -41.45
N GLU A 143 23.27 -23.41 -42.32
CA GLU A 143 23.17 -23.54 -43.77
C GLU A 143 24.25 -24.46 -44.35
N SER A 144 25.50 -24.34 -43.90
CA SER A 144 26.57 -25.25 -44.33
C SER A 144 26.32 -26.69 -43.86
N ARG A 145 25.81 -26.88 -42.64
CA ARG A 145 25.40 -28.19 -42.12
C ARG A 145 24.27 -28.78 -42.95
N LYS A 146 23.23 -28.01 -43.30
CA LYS A 146 22.14 -28.48 -44.18
C LYS A 146 22.64 -28.89 -45.56
N ALA A 147 23.56 -28.13 -46.16
CA ALA A 147 24.14 -28.45 -47.46
C ALA A 147 24.93 -29.78 -47.42
N GLY A 148 25.64 -30.06 -46.32
CA GLY A 148 26.38 -31.32 -46.14
C GLY A 148 25.49 -32.55 -45.92
N TYR A 149 24.25 -32.39 -45.41
CA TYR A 149 23.27 -33.47 -45.27
C TYR A 149 22.45 -33.73 -46.55
N ALA A 150 22.50 -32.82 -47.53
CA ALA A 150 21.80 -32.93 -48.81
C ALA A 150 22.69 -33.51 -49.95
N SER A 151 23.95 -33.84 -49.64
CA SER A 151 24.91 -34.56 -50.48
C SER A 151 24.93 -36.04 -50.17
#